data_AF-A0A7Y9GQD9-F1
#
_entry.id   AF-A0A7Y9GQD9-F1
#
_cell.length_a   1.000
_cell.length_b   1.000
_cell.length_c   1.000
_cell.angle_alpha   90.00
_cell.angle_beta   90.00
_cell.angle_gamma   90.00
#
_symmetry.space_group_name_H-M   'P 1'
#
loop_
_entity.id
_entity.type
_entity.pdbx_description
1 polymer ?
#
loop_
_entity_poly.entity_id
_entity_poly.type
_entity_poly.pdbx_seq_one_letter_code
_entity_poly.pdbx_strand_id
1 'polypeptide(L)'
;MRTRRIVAIVVVIAAVPLVILGLIDPLEGGLALLGAIVLVFVAWLLSRVPVPRLAWIAAAATVLVGAVTIAIAIAVFSPGSPPTTGTVAAPGGGLLVPLNWVWRVGVLVTLAGAVLYIVRLFQSLRRVPE
;
A
#
# COMPACT_ATOMS: atom_id res chain seq x y z
N MET A 1 -6.89 -10.74 -27.17
CA MET A 1 -7.13 -10.07 -25.87
C MET A 1 -6.64 -10.88 -24.65
N ARG A 2 -6.61 -12.22 -24.71
CA ARG A 2 -6.16 -13.12 -23.63
C ARG A 2 -4.73 -12.80 -23.13
N THR A 3 -3.77 -12.57 -24.03
CA THR A 3 -2.37 -12.23 -23.71
C THR A 3 -2.24 -10.98 -22.84
N ARG A 4 -2.97 -9.90 -23.17
CA ARG A 4 -2.94 -8.64 -22.36
C ARG A 4 -3.43 -8.86 -20.93
N ARG A 5 -4.44 -9.73 -20.74
CA ARG A 5 -4.96 -10.08 -19.41
C ARG A 5 -4.00 -10.97 -18.62
N ILE A 6 -3.30 -11.88 -19.28
CA ILE A 6 -2.25 -12.69 -18.64
C ILE A 6 -1.12 -11.78 -18.17
N VAL A 7 -0.64 -10.87 -19.01
CA VAL A 7 0.38 -9.87 -18.63
C VAL A 7 -0.09 -9.05 -17.44
N ALA A 8 -1.34 -8.58 -17.45
CA ALA A 8 -1.90 -7.84 -16.31
C ALA A 8 -1.91 -8.65 -15.01
N ILE A 9 -2.22 -9.96 -15.07
CA ILE A 9 -2.14 -10.84 -13.89
C ILE A 9 -0.70 -10.91 -13.36
N VAL A 10 0.27 -11.13 -14.23
CA VAL A 10 1.69 -11.17 -13.84
C VAL A 10 2.12 -9.86 -13.19
N VAL A 11 1.72 -8.72 -13.76
CA VAL A 11 2.02 -7.40 -13.20
C VAL A 11 1.41 -7.22 -11.80
N VAL A 12 0.16 -7.62 -11.57
CA VAL A 12 -0.46 -7.50 -10.24
C VAL A 12 0.19 -8.46 -9.24
N ILE A 13 0.58 -9.66 -9.65
CA ILE A 13 1.33 -10.60 -8.80
C ILE A 13 2.68 -10.00 -8.41
N ALA A 14 3.39 -9.37 -9.35
CA ALA A 14 4.64 -8.67 -9.07
C ALA A 14 4.47 -7.45 -8.14
N ALA A 15 3.27 -6.86 -8.08
CA ALA A 15 2.94 -5.78 -7.15
C ALA A 15 2.72 -6.26 -5.71
N VAL A 16 2.36 -7.53 -5.49
CA VAL A 16 2.07 -8.07 -4.14
C VAL A 16 3.28 -7.96 -3.20
N PRO A 17 4.51 -8.36 -3.58
CA PRO A 17 5.69 -8.15 -2.76
C PRO A 17 5.90 -6.68 -2.35
N LEU A 18 5.63 -5.73 -3.24
CA LEU A 18 5.74 -4.30 -2.93
C LEU A 18 4.71 -3.84 -1.89
N VAL A 19 3.48 -4.36 -1.95
CA VAL A 19 2.48 -4.11 -0.89
C VAL A 19 2.95 -4.70 0.44
N ILE A 20 3.57 -5.88 0.44
CA ILE A 20 4.09 -6.52 1.66
C ILE A 20 5.22 -5.69 2.28
N LEU A 21 6.12 -5.11 1.47
CA LEU A 21 7.14 -4.17 1.95
C LEU A 21 6.52 -2.94 2.64
N GLY A 22 5.28 -2.59 2.28
CA GLY A 22 4.47 -1.61 3.01
C GLY A 22 4.34 -1.85 4.51
N LEU A 23 4.49 -3.10 4.99
CA LEU A 23 4.31 -3.44 6.41
C LEU A 23 5.48 -3.02 7.31
N ILE A 24 6.62 -2.64 6.74
CA ILE A 24 7.84 -2.28 7.48
C ILE A 24 7.57 -0.99 8.28
N ASP A 25 7.56 0.13 7.56
CA ASP A 25 7.35 1.47 8.09
C ASP A 25 6.75 2.40 7.00
N PRO A 26 6.17 3.56 7.38
CA PRO A 26 5.55 4.48 6.42
C PRO A 26 6.52 5.10 5.40
N LEU A 27 7.82 5.17 5.71
CA LEU A 27 8.84 5.85 4.90
C LEU A 27 9.34 4.92 3.79
N GLU A 28 9.86 3.74 4.14
CA GLU A 28 10.32 2.76 3.15
C GLU A 28 9.13 2.03 2.51
N GLY A 29 8.20 1.58 3.34
CA GLY A 29 7.00 0.88 2.91
C GLY A 29 6.04 1.78 2.12
N GLY A 30 6.03 3.08 2.36
CA GLY A 30 5.22 4.04 1.61
C GLY A 30 5.62 4.16 0.15
N LEU A 31 6.93 4.22 -0.12
CA LEU A 31 7.46 4.23 -1.49
C LEU A 31 7.15 2.91 -2.21
N ALA A 32 7.28 1.78 -1.52
CA ALA A 32 6.91 0.48 -2.06
C ALA A 32 5.40 0.41 -2.38
N LEU A 33 4.53 0.94 -1.51
CA LEU A 33 3.09 1.01 -1.72
C LEU A 33 2.74 1.86 -2.95
N LEU A 34 3.39 3.02 -3.14
CA LEU A 34 3.21 3.84 -4.35
C LEU A 34 3.63 3.07 -5.61
N GLY A 35 4.76 2.37 -5.58
CA GLY A 35 5.17 1.49 -6.67
C GLY A 35 4.13 0.41 -6.98
N ALA A 36 3.56 -0.22 -5.96
CA ALA A 36 2.51 -1.22 -6.11
C ALA A 36 1.23 -0.62 -6.74
N ILE A 37 0.83 0.58 -6.33
CA ILE A 37 -0.32 1.29 -6.91
C ILE A 37 -0.09 1.57 -8.40
N VAL A 38 1.11 1.99 -8.78
CA VAL A 38 1.48 2.21 -10.19
C VAL A 38 1.37 0.91 -10.99
N LEU A 39 1.87 -0.22 -10.46
CA LEU A 39 1.75 -1.51 -11.14
C LEU A 39 0.30 -1.96 -11.29
N VAL A 40 -0.54 -1.78 -10.25
CA VAL A 40 -1.98 -2.07 -10.34
C VAL A 40 -2.66 -1.19 -11.38
N PHE A 41 -2.28 0.08 -11.48
CA PHE A 41 -2.78 1.00 -12.49
C PHE A 41 -2.38 0.57 -13.91
N VAL A 42 -1.12 0.17 -14.12
CA VAL A 42 -0.65 -0.38 -15.40
C VAL A 42 -1.41 -1.66 -15.76
N ALA A 43 -1.62 -2.56 -14.81
CA ALA A 43 -2.41 -3.77 -15.03
C ALA A 43 -3.87 -3.45 -15.39
N TRP A 44 -4.46 -2.40 -14.80
CA TRP A 44 -5.78 -1.91 -15.17
C TRP A 44 -5.81 -1.36 -16.61
N LEU A 45 -4.82 -0.56 -17.01
CA LEU A 45 -4.71 -0.06 -18.39
C LEU A 45 -4.59 -1.21 -19.42
N LEU A 46 -3.81 -2.24 -19.09
CA LEU A 46 -3.58 -3.41 -19.95
C LEU A 46 -4.81 -4.32 -20.08
N SER A 47 -5.46 -4.63 -18.95
CA SER A 47 -6.58 -5.57 -18.91
C SER A 47 -7.94 -4.93 -19.19
N ARG A 48 -8.06 -3.62 -18.91
CA ARG A 48 -9.32 -2.85 -18.85
C ARG A 48 -10.37 -3.48 -17.92
N VAL A 49 -9.96 -4.34 -16.99
CA VAL A 49 -10.84 -4.95 -15.99
C VAL A 49 -10.98 -4.01 -14.80
N PRO A 50 -12.20 -3.61 -14.40
CA PRO A 50 -12.37 -2.63 -13.33
C PRO A 50 -11.80 -3.13 -11.99
N VAL A 51 -10.88 -2.35 -11.44
CA VAL A 51 -10.31 -2.57 -10.11
C VAL A 51 -11.41 -2.40 -9.05
N PRO A 52 -11.52 -3.27 -8.04
CA PRO A 52 -12.49 -3.11 -6.97
C PRO A 52 -12.29 -1.79 -6.23
N ARG A 53 -13.39 -1.08 -5.93
CA ARG A 53 -13.37 0.19 -5.19
C ARG A 53 -12.61 0.08 -3.87
N LEU A 54 -12.73 -1.06 -3.19
CA LEU A 54 -12.01 -1.35 -1.96
C LEU A 54 -10.50 -1.20 -2.14
N ALA A 55 -9.91 -1.69 -3.24
CA ALA A 55 -8.46 -1.60 -3.45
C ALA A 55 -7.99 -0.15 -3.64
N TRP A 56 -8.72 0.65 -4.42
CA TRP A 56 -8.37 2.06 -4.63
C TRP A 56 -8.56 2.91 -3.37
N ILE A 57 -9.68 2.73 -2.68
CA ILE A 57 -10.00 3.50 -1.46
C ILE A 57 -9.01 3.12 -0.36
N ALA A 58 -8.73 1.82 -0.17
CA ALA A 58 -7.76 1.37 0.82
C ALA A 58 -6.36 1.88 0.49
N ALA A 59 -5.92 1.78 -0.75
CA ALA A 59 -4.61 2.28 -1.17
C ALA A 59 -4.47 3.79 -0.92
N ALA A 60 -5.46 4.59 -1.36
CA ALA A 60 -5.44 6.04 -1.17
C ALA A 60 -5.48 6.44 0.31
N ALA A 61 -6.34 5.80 1.10
CA ALA A 61 -6.43 6.04 2.53
C ALA A 61 -5.12 5.67 3.24
N THR A 62 -4.51 4.54 2.86
CA THR A 62 -3.24 4.09 3.43
C THR A 62 -2.14 5.09 3.13
N VAL A 63 -1.97 5.51 1.86
CA VAL A 63 -1.00 6.54 1.45
C VAL A 63 -1.19 7.84 2.25
N LEU A 64 -2.44 8.27 2.44
CA LEU A 64 -2.75 9.47 3.22
C LEU A 64 -2.35 9.31 4.70
N VAL A 65 -2.68 8.17 5.32
CA VAL A 65 -2.23 7.85 6.70
C VAL A 65 -0.71 7.86 6.80
N GLY A 66 -0.01 7.30 5.81
CA GLY A 66 1.46 7.31 5.77
C GLY A 66 2.02 8.72 5.69
N ALA A 67 1.48 9.55 4.79
CA ALA A 67 1.88 10.94 4.64
C ALA A 67 1.65 11.76 5.92
N VAL A 68 0.50 11.58 6.58
CA VAL A 68 0.20 12.23 7.86
C VAL A 68 1.17 11.76 8.95
N THR A 69 1.47 10.46 9.01
CA THR A 69 2.40 9.90 9.99
C THR A 69 3.81 10.49 9.81
N ILE A 70 4.28 10.61 8.56
CA ILE A 70 5.56 11.24 8.23
C ILE A 70 5.56 12.73 8.60
N ALA A 71 4.50 13.47 8.26
CA ALA A 71 4.39 14.90 8.57
C ALA A 71 4.44 15.16 10.09
N ILE A 72 3.74 14.34 10.88
CA ILE A 72 3.79 14.42 12.35
C ILE A 72 5.18 14.05 12.86
N ALA A 73 5.81 13.01 12.32
CA ALA A 73 7.16 12.64 12.70
C ALA A 73 8.15 13.80 12.47
N ILE A 74 8.09 14.46 11.31
CA ILE A 74 8.93 15.62 11.00
C ILE A 74 8.65 16.78 11.96
N ALA A 75 7.38 17.06 12.26
CA ALA A 75 6.99 18.16 13.15
C ALA A 75 7.46 17.93 14.60
N VAL A 76 7.36 16.70 15.11
CA VAL A 76 7.73 16.34 16.48
C VAL A 76 9.25 16.18 16.62
N PHE A 77 9.95 15.64 15.62
CA PHE A 77 11.40 15.49 15.61
C PHE A 77 12.09 16.70 14.93
N SER A 78 11.87 17.91 15.47
CA SER A 78 12.63 19.08 15.04
C SER A 78 14.06 19.06 15.62
N PRO A 79 15.09 19.40 14.82
CA PRO A 79 16.49 19.41 15.26
C PRO A 79 16.68 20.53 16.28
N GLY A 80 16.82 20.16 17.57
CA GLY A 80 16.93 21.11 18.69
C GLY A 80 16.42 20.57 20.02
N SER A 81 15.73 19.42 20.03
CA SER A 81 15.26 18.79 21.28
C SER A 81 16.44 18.23 22.09
N PRO A 82 16.58 18.59 23.39
CA PRO A 82 17.68 18.12 24.22
C PRO A 82 17.63 16.59 24.41
N PRO A 83 18.79 15.90 24.48
CA PRO A 83 18.82 14.46 24.69
C PRO A 83 18.23 14.13 26.06
N THR A 84 17.10 13.41 26.07
CA THR A 84 16.46 12.98 27.31
C THR A 84 17.25 11.83 27.92
N THR A 85 17.84 12.09 29.09
CA THR A 85 18.62 11.11 29.87
C THR A 85 17.67 10.30 30.74
N GLY A 86 17.15 9.21 30.19
CA GLY A 86 16.33 8.23 30.89
C GLY A 86 15.77 7.20 29.90
N THR A 87 15.51 5.98 30.36
CA THR A 87 14.96 4.86 29.56
C THR A 87 13.48 5.06 29.19
N VAL A 88 13.11 6.29 28.83
CA VAL A 88 11.72 6.74 28.67
C VAL A 88 11.36 6.69 27.19
N ALA A 89 10.19 6.12 26.90
CA ALA A 89 9.55 6.08 25.59
C ALA A 89 9.91 7.32 24.75
N ALA A 90 10.43 7.10 23.55
CA ALA A 90 10.85 8.15 22.62
C ALA A 90 9.81 9.30 22.62
N PRO A 91 10.21 10.59 22.67
CA PRO A 91 9.28 11.71 22.86
C PRO A 91 8.14 11.80 21.83
N GLY A 92 8.27 11.13 20.67
CA GLY A 92 7.19 10.97 19.67
C GLY A 92 6.47 9.62 19.67
N GLY A 93 6.88 8.65 20.51
CA GLY A 93 6.42 7.26 20.49
C GLY A 93 4.94 7.07 20.85
N GLY A 94 4.37 7.93 21.71
CA GLY A 94 2.98 7.79 22.15
C GLY A 94 1.95 7.87 21.01
N LEU A 95 2.13 8.81 20.08
CA LEU A 95 1.21 9.02 18.94
C LEU A 95 1.67 8.29 17.67
N LEU A 96 2.98 8.17 17.44
CA LEU A 96 3.51 7.53 16.23
C LEU A 96 3.29 6.00 16.24
N VAL A 97 3.31 5.36 17.40
CA VAL A 97 3.05 3.92 17.53
C VAL A 97 1.64 3.55 17.05
N PRO A 98 0.54 4.15 17.54
CA PRO A 98 -0.79 3.82 17.05
C PRO A 98 -0.98 4.20 15.57
N LEU A 99 -0.42 5.33 15.11
CA LEU A 99 -0.45 5.70 13.69
C LEU A 99 0.25 4.66 12.79
N ASN A 100 1.39 4.13 13.22
CA ASN A 100 2.07 3.06 12.50
C ASN A 100 1.25 1.77 12.46
N TRP A 101 0.51 1.45 13.53
CA TRP A 101 -0.45 0.34 13.51
C TRP A 101 -1.59 0.57 12.51
N VAL A 102 -2.16 1.79 12.47
CA VAL A 102 -3.20 2.15 11.49
C VAL A 102 -2.65 2.04 10.07
N TRP A 103 -1.41 2.49 9.82
CA TRP A 103 -0.71 2.30 8.56
C TRP A 103 -0.64 0.82 8.16
N ARG A 104 -0.14 -0.05 9.06
CA ARG A 104 -0.03 -1.50 8.81
C ARG A 104 -1.38 -2.15 8.51
N VAL A 105 -2.43 -1.77 9.23
CA VAL A 105 -3.79 -2.24 8.95
C VAL A 105 -4.24 -1.78 7.56
N GLY A 106 -4.00 -0.53 7.19
CA GLY A 106 -4.27 -0.02 5.85
C GLY A 106 -3.55 -0.81 4.74
N VAL A 107 -2.28 -1.14 4.96
CA VAL A 107 -1.49 -1.98 4.04
C VAL A 107 -2.11 -3.37 3.90
N LEU A 108 -2.54 -4.01 4.99
CA LEU A 108 -3.22 -5.31 4.96
C LEU A 108 -4.56 -5.25 4.20
N VAL A 109 -5.34 -4.19 4.39
CA VAL A 109 -6.59 -3.98 3.64
C VAL A 109 -6.30 -3.77 2.16
N THR A 110 -5.23 -3.03 1.83
CA THR A 110 -4.77 -2.83 0.45
C THR A 110 -4.34 -4.15 -0.20
N LEU A 111 -3.64 -5.00 0.56
CA LEU A 111 -3.27 -6.36 0.13
C LEU A 111 -4.51 -7.21 -0.16
N ALA A 112 -5.51 -7.19 0.72
CA ALA A 112 -6.78 -7.88 0.48
C ALA A 112 -7.48 -7.37 -0.79
N GLY A 113 -7.45 -6.06 -1.02
CA GLY A 113 -7.93 -5.44 -2.25
C GLY A 113 -7.20 -5.92 -3.51
N ALA A 114 -5.87 -6.06 -3.43
CA ALA A 114 -5.05 -6.59 -4.52
C ALA A 114 -5.39 -8.05 -4.83
N VAL A 115 -5.57 -8.89 -3.80
CA VAL A 115 -6.00 -10.30 -3.97
C VAL A 115 -7.38 -10.36 -4.65
N LEU A 116 -8.34 -9.55 -4.23
CA LEU A 116 -9.66 -9.47 -4.88
C LEU A 116 -9.55 -9.06 -6.35
N TYR A 117 -8.62 -8.16 -6.69
CA TYR A 117 -8.38 -7.77 -8.07
C TYR A 117 -7.79 -8.92 -8.90
N ILE A 118 -6.83 -9.68 -8.35
CA ILE A 118 -6.29 -10.88 -8.99
C ILE A 118 -7.41 -11.88 -9.32
N VAL A 119 -8.29 -12.16 -8.35
CA VAL A 119 -9.44 -13.06 -8.55
C VAL A 119 -10.33 -12.58 -9.70
N ARG A 120 -10.63 -11.27 -9.77
CA ARG A 120 -11.41 -10.68 -10.86
C ARG A 120 -10.72 -10.81 -12.22
N LEU A 121 -9.40 -10.64 -12.28
CA LEU A 121 -8.64 -10.86 -13.51
C LEU A 121 -8.74 -12.31 -13.98
N PHE A 122 -8.58 -13.29 -13.10
CA PHE A 122 -8.76 -14.70 -13.45
C PHE A 122 -10.19 -15.03 -13.90
N GLN A 123 -11.21 -14.51 -13.21
CA GLN A 123 -12.61 -14.68 -13.63
C GLN A 123 -12.87 -14.07 -15.01
N SER A 124 -12.23 -12.95 -15.34
CA SER A 124 -12.36 -12.33 -16.66
C SER A 124 -11.80 -13.22 -17.78
N LEU A 125 -10.77 -14.02 -17.52
CA LEU A 125 -10.20 -14.95 -18.51
C LEU A 125 -11.15 -16.10 -18.82
N ARG A 126 -11.88 -16.61 -17.82
CA ARG A 126 -12.82 -17.73 -17.98
C ARG A 126 -14.07 -17.39 -18.80
N ARG A 127 -14.39 -16.09 -18.93
CA ARG A 127 -15.58 -15.60 -19.63
C ARG A 127 -15.36 -15.31 -21.12
N VAL A 128 -14.16 -15.53 -21.65
CA VAL A 128 -13.87 -15.37 -23.08
C VAL A 128 -14.02 -16.74 -23.73
N PRO A 129 -15.09 -16.99 -24.52
CA PRO A 129 -15.20 -18.19 -25.34
C PRO A 129 -14.07 -18.17 -26.39
N GLU A 130 -13.51 -19.34 -26.68
CA GLU A 130 -12.49 -19.51 -27.73
C GLU A 130 -13.03 -19.22 -29.12
#